data_AF-A0A956LHY2-F1
#
_entry.id   AF-A0A956LHY2-F1
#
_cell.length_a   1.000
_cell.length_b   1.000
_cell.length_c   1.000
_cell.angle_alpha   90.00
_cell.angle_beta   90.00
_cell.angle_gamma   90.00
#
_symmetry.space_group_name_H-M   'P 1'
#
loop_
_entity.id
_entity.type
_entity.pdbx_description
1 polymer ?
#
loop_
_entity_poly.entity_id
_entity_poly.type
_entity_poly.pdbx_seq_one_letter_code
_entity_poly.pdbx_strand_id
1 'polypeptide(L)'
;MNHVEVEGSVCEAPGDVLACSEDRAHSCVQDDEGALAWGPCALADNLSCEIVDELRACSHGRLQRCEERSNGALSWGPCEVDADALTGTECAELHDVRLCGEQGVQYCVHSPAPLLAWGPCVEDPTCELGDVASCCEIDDTGDAPCVLADGVPKYDFDGCPPPEETCTPLVLVFDDAPVRFSTSEARFDLAGDGTCSSTDWPNARTPWLALDRDGNGQIDSGRELFGSATILADGRAAKDGFAALRELDHDHDGLITPRDADFSSLVLWSDLDNDRRSSPAELVSLAERGVTSIELDYRSGRRCDAHGNCEIERARFSFARGDETRSGDVIDIHLVCQ
;
A
#
# COMPACT_ATOMS: atom_id res chain seq x y z
N MET A 1 19.41 28.21 -1.91
CA MET A 1 19.97 28.15 -3.27
C MET A 1 20.11 29.57 -3.78
N ASN A 2 21.23 29.88 -4.42
CA ASN A 2 21.68 31.24 -4.72
C ASN A 2 20.72 31.95 -5.68
N HIS A 3 20.19 33.11 -5.28
CA HIS A 3 19.61 34.06 -6.22
C HIS A 3 20.70 34.47 -7.21
N VAL A 4 20.54 34.14 -8.50
CA VAL A 4 21.33 34.74 -9.55
C VAL A 4 20.80 36.17 -9.72
N GLU A 5 21.54 37.15 -9.21
CA GLU A 5 21.23 38.56 -9.46
C GLU A 5 21.47 38.87 -10.93
N VAL A 6 20.57 39.66 -11.53
CA VAL A 6 20.54 40.09 -12.95
C VAL A 6 21.73 41.00 -13.31
N GLU A 7 22.76 41.10 -12.47
CA GLU A 7 23.88 42.02 -12.67
C GLU A 7 24.81 41.53 -13.80
N GLY A 8 24.64 42.13 -14.98
CA GLY A 8 25.52 41.96 -16.14
C GLY A 8 24.92 41.22 -17.34
N SER A 9 23.70 40.68 -17.21
CA SER A 9 22.98 40.03 -18.31
C SER A 9 22.13 41.03 -19.10
N VAL A 10 22.42 41.20 -20.39
CA VAL A 10 21.68 42.10 -21.29
C VAL A 10 20.48 41.35 -21.89
N CYS A 11 19.33 42.00 -21.89
CA CYS A 11 18.08 41.56 -22.52
C CYS A 11 18.11 42.10 -23.97
N GLU A 12 18.32 41.20 -24.94
CA GLU A 12 18.67 41.56 -26.32
C GLU A 12 17.45 41.52 -27.26
N ALA A 13 16.48 40.65 -26.98
CA ALA A 13 15.24 40.53 -27.72
C ALA A 13 14.03 40.17 -26.83
N PRO A 14 12.82 40.68 -27.15
CA PRO A 14 11.60 40.26 -26.47
C PRO A 14 11.43 38.74 -26.51
N GLY A 15 11.29 38.11 -25.34
CA GLY A 15 11.19 36.66 -25.19
C GLY A 15 12.48 35.94 -24.79
N ASP A 16 13.62 36.63 -24.70
CA ASP A 16 14.82 36.05 -24.05
C ASP A 16 14.50 35.63 -22.61
N VAL A 17 15.15 34.59 -22.11
CA VAL A 17 14.88 33.99 -20.79
C VAL A 17 16.17 33.85 -19.98
N LEU A 18 16.13 34.19 -18.70
CA LEU A 18 17.25 34.04 -17.77
C LEU A 18 16.79 33.30 -16.51
N ALA A 19 17.35 32.10 -16.27
CA ALA A 19 17.00 31.29 -15.11
C ALA A 19 17.38 32.00 -13.79
N CYS A 20 16.45 32.00 -12.82
CA CYS A 20 16.66 32.55 -11.48
C CYS A 20 16.49 31.51 -10.35
N SER A 21 15.83 30.37 -10.62
CA SER A 21 15.87 29.13 -9.84
C SER A 21 15.64 27.92 -10.75
N GLU A 22 15.57 26.71 -10.18
CA GLU A 22 15.36 25.44 -10.91
C GLU A 22 14.07 25.43 -11.75
N ASP A 23 13.06 26.18 -11.31
CA ASP A 23 11.70 26.23 -11.86
C ASP A 23 11.23 27.65 -12.22
N ARG A 24 12.10 28.66 -12.10
CA ARG A 24 11.76 30.08 -12.31
C ARG A 24 12.72 30.77 -13.24
N ALA A 25 12.20 31.71 -14.02
CA ALA A 25 12.99 32.53 -14.90
C ALA A 25 12.50 33.99 -14.95
N HIS A 26 13.41 34.87 -15.36
CA HIS A 26 13.10 36.20 -15.86
C HIS A 26 12.75 36.09 -17.35
N SER A 27 11.74 36.84 -17.78
CA SER A 27 11.38 37.00 -19.20
C SER A 27 11.72 38.42 -19.66
N CYS A 28 12.42 38.54 -20.78
CA CYS A 28 12.77 39.80 -21.40
C CYS A 28 11.53 40.38 -22.10
N VAL A 29 11.08 41.54 -21.64
CA VAL A 29 9.88 42.22 -22.14
C VAL A 29 10.24 43.57 -22.75
N GLN A 30 9.45 43.99 -23.74
CA GLN A 30 9.53 45.32 -24.33
C GLN A 30 8.42 46.19 -23.77
N ASP A 31 8.75 47.37 -23.28
CA ASP A 31 7.75 48.34 -22.85
C ASP A 31 7.13 49.10 -24.02
N ASP A 32 6.10 49.90 -23.73
CA ASP A 32 5.35 50.69 -24.72
C ASP A 32 6.21 51.77 -25.41
N GLU A 33 7.41 52.04 -24.88
CA GLU A 33 8.39 53.00 -25.39
C GLU A 33 9.49 52.30 -26.21
N GLY A 34 9.42 50.97 -26.31
CA GLY A 34 10.31 50.13 -27.10
C GLY A 34 11.58 49.69 -26.37
N ALA A 35 11.73 49.96 -25.08
CA ALA A 35 12.89 49.56 -24.29
C ALA A 35 12.76 48.12 -23.77
N LEU A 36 13.88 47.40 -23.74
CA LEU A 36 13.95 46.00 -23.33
C LEU A 36 14.43 45.88 -21.87
N ALA A 37 13.69 45.13 -21.05
CA ALA A 37 14.06 44.88 -19.66
C ALA A 37 13.65 43.48 -19.18
N TRP A 38 14.39 42.95 -18.22
CA TRP A 38 14.03 41.71 -17.53
C TRP A 38 12.84 41.93 -16.58
N GLY A 39 11.78 41.14 -16.77
CA GLY A 39 10.64 41.07 -15.87
C GLY A 39 10.97 40.41 -14.52
N PRO A 40 10.02 40.39 -13.57
CA PRO A 40 10.21 39.74 -12.28
C PRO A 40 10.47 38.23 -12.46
N CYS A 41 11.29 37.65 -11.57
CA CYS A 41 11.51 36.21 -11.53
C CYS A 41 10.16 35.52 -11.20
N ALA A 42 9.60 34.79 -12.16
CA ALA A 42 8.32 34.11 -12.04
C ALA A 42 8.48 32.62 -12.36
N LEU A 43 7.45 31.80 -12.10
CA LEU A 43 7.40 30.44 -12.62
C LEU A 43 7.70 30.51 -14.13
N ALA A 44 8.54 29.61 -14.62
CA ALA A 44 9.07 29.67 -15.97
C ALA A 44 8.00 29.41 -17.04
N ASP A 45 7.09 30.37 -17.22
CA ASP A 45 6.35 30.58 -18.45
C ASP A 45 7.40 30.94 -19.52
N ASN A 46 7.40 30.27 -20.68
CA ASN A 46 8.41 30.37 -21.77
C ASN A 46 9.75 29.64 -21.65
N LEU A 47 9.84 28.47 -21.02
CA LEU A 47 10.86 27.53 -21.52
C LEU A 47 10.52 27.17 -22.98
N SER A 48 11.52 27.08 -23.86
CA SER A 48 11.29 26.61 -25.23
C SER A 48 10.84 25.15 -25.17
N CYS A 49 9.85 24.81 -25.99
CA CYS A 49 9.40 23.45 -26.23
C CYS A 49 9.62 23.09 -27.69
N GLU A 50 9.63 21.79 -27.99
CA GLU A 50 10.01 21.32 -29.33
C GLU A 50 8.79 20.89 -30.16
N ILE A 51 7.67 20.57 -29.50
CA ILE A 51 6.50 19.96 -30.14
C ILE A 51 5.24 20.77 -29.77
N VAL A 52 4.50 21.27 -30.78
CA VAL A 52 3.20 21.95 -30.56
C VAL A 52 2.24 21.01 -29.84
N ASP A 53 1.48 21.54 -28.88
CA ASP A 53 0.56 20.80 -28.00
C ASP A 53 1.20 19.78 -27.04
N GLU A 54 2.54 19.71 -26.98
CA GLU A 54 3.24 18.99 -25.91
C GLU A 54 2.76 19.50 -24.55
N LEU A 55 2.66 18.62 -23.56
CA LEU A 55 2.21 18.95 -22.21
C LEU A 55 3.31 18.65 -21.21
N ARG A 56 3.50 19.56 -20.25
CA ARG A 56 4.46 19.42 -19.16
C ARG A 56 3.81 19.76 -17.82
N ALA A 57 4.20 19.04 -16.78
CA ALA A 57 3.69 19.24 -15.43
C ALA A 57 4.13 20.59 -14.82
N CYS A 58 3.18 21.23 -14.13
CA CYS A 58 3.38 22.35 -13.22
C CYS A 58 3.24 21.90 -11.76
N SER A 59 3.46 22.82 -10.83
CA SER A 59 3.00 22.66 -9.45
C SER A 59 1.47 22.66 -9.36
N HIS A 60 0.91 21.92 -8.39
CA HIS A 60 -0.53 21.85 -8.09
C HIS A 60 -1.41 21.21 -9.19
N GLY A 61 -0.94 20.15 -9.87
CA GLY A 61 -1.77 19.33 -10.75
C GLY A 61 -2.20 19.93 -12.07
N ARG A 62 -1.61 21.07 -12.43
CA ARG A 62 -1.85 21.74 -13.71
C ARG A 62 -0.75 21.41 -14.70
N LEU A 63 -1.05 21.55 -15.98
CA LEU A 63 -0.08 21.39 -17.05
C LEU A 63 0.09 22.71 -17.83
N GLN A 64 1.30 22.93 -18.35
CA GLN A 64 1.54 23.89 -19.44
C GLN A 64 1.37 23.16 -20.77
N ARG A 65 0.86 23.87 -21.77
CA ARG A 65 0.82 23.41 -23.16
C ARG A 65 1.85 24.16 -23.99
N CYS A 66 2.59 23.45 -24.83
CA CYS A 66 3.46 24.08 -25.79
C CYS A 66 2.65 24.76 -26.90
N GLU A 67 2.85 26.06 -27.09
CA GLU A 67 2.09 26.87 -28.04
C GLU A 67 3.03 27.57 -29.02
N GLU A 68 2.59 27.70 -30.27
CA GLU A 68 3.26 28.54 -31.26
C GLU A 68 2.93 30.01 -31.02
N ARG A 69 3.98 30.82 -30.82
CA ARG A 69 3.87 32.27 -30.64
C ARG A 69 3.71 32.97 -31.97
N SER A 70 3.30 34.25 -31.93
CA SER A 70 3.09 35.08 -33.12
C SER A 70 4.33 35.27 -34.00
N ASN A 71 5.53 35.00 -33.47
CA ASN A 71 6.80 35.03 -34.18
C ASN A 71 7.23 33.65 -34.73
N GLY A 72 6.39 32.61 -34.60
CA GLY A 72 6.67 31.24 -35.03
C GLY A 72 7.55 30.42 -34.07
N ALA A 73 7.91 30.96 -32.89
CA ALA A 73 8.65 30.21 -31.88
C ALA A 73 7.71 29.36 -31.02
N LEU A 74 8.18 28.19 -30.59
CA LEU A 74 7.47 27.31 -29.66
C LEU A 74 7.89 27.59 -28.22
N SER A 75 6.92 27.77 -27.34
CA SER A 75 7.18 28.00 -25.91
C SER A 75 6.04 27.50 -25.03
N TRP A 76 6.35 27.10 -23.80
CA TRP A 76 5.33 26.69 -22.82
C TRP A 76 4.38 27.84 -22.48
N GLY A 77 3.08 27.59 -22.62
CA GLY A 77 1.96 28.43 -22.21
C GLY A 77 1.69 28.39 -20.70
N PRO A 78 0.61 29.05 -20.23
CA PRO A 78 0.32 29.16 -18.80
C PRO A 78 -0.08 27.81 -18.18
N CYS A 79 0.17 27.66 -16.88
CA CYS A 79 -0.24 26.50 -16.06
C CYS A 79 -1.75 26.52 -15.77
N GLU A 80 -2.57 26.26 -16.80
CA GLU A 80 -4.03 26.35 -16.72
C GLU A 80 -4.74 25.09 -17.20
N VAL A 81 -4.02 24.12 -17.76
CA VAL A 81 -4.63 22.88 -18.23
C VAL A 81 -4.85 21.96 -17.03
N ASP A 82 -6.11 21.64 -16.79
CA ASP A 82 -6.53 20.65 -15.81
C ASP A 82 -6.15 19.24 -16.31
N ALA A 83 -5.27 18.55 -15.58
CA ALA A 83 -4.82 17.21 -15.94
C ALA A 83 -5.96 16.17 -15.89
N ASP A 84 -6.95 16.37 -15.02
CA ASP A 84 -8.09 15.46 -14.86
C ASP A 84 -9.02 15.53 -16.08
N ALA A 85 -9.15 16.72 -16.67
CA ALA A 85 -9.91 16.97 -17.90
C ALA A 85 -9.29 16.31 -19.14
N LEU A 86 -8.06 15.80 -19.04
CA LEU A 86 -7.35 15.11 -20.10
C LEU A 86 -7.43 13.58 -20.00
N THR A 87 -8.23 13.04 -19.07
CA THR A 87 -8.55 11.62 -19.07
C THR A 87 -9.23 11.24 -20.40
N GLY A 88 -8.74 10.19 -21.06
CA GLY A 88 -9.23 9.73 -22.35
C GLY A 88 -8.70 10.50 -23.57
N THR A 89 -7.85 11.52 -23.38
CA THR A 89 -7.14 12.15 -24.52
C THR A 89 -5.95 11.32 -24.96
N GLU A 90 -5.53 11.50 -26.20
CA GLU A 90 -4.40 10.77 -26.79
C GLU A 90 -3.09 11.01 -26.02
N CYS A 91 -2.28 9.96 -25.92
CA CYS A 91 -0.92 9.99 -25.38
C CYS A 91 0.07 9.39 -26.39
N ALA A 92 1.33 9.77 -26.26
CA ALA A 92 2.36 9.47 -27.25
C ALA A 92 2.88 8.03 -27.14
N GLU A 93 3.22 7.59 -25.92
CA GLU A 93 3.80 6.25 -25.70
C GLU A 93 3.10 5.50 -24.57
N LEU A 94 2.90 4.19 -24.78
CA LEU A 94 2.29 3.31 -23.79
C LEU A 94 3.12 3.31 -22.50
N HIS A 95 2.43 3.42 -21.35
CA HIS A 95 3.02 3.55 -20.01
C HIS A 95 3.76 4.87 -19.74
N ASP A 96 3.62 5.88 -20.61
CA ASP A 96 3.98 7.25 -20.23
C ASP A 96 3.28 7.62 -18.92
N VAL A 97 4.01 8.31 -18.05
CA VAL A 97 3.54 8.75 -16.74
C VAL A 97 3.48 10.27 -16.72
N ARG A 98 2.40 10.82 -16.18
CA ARG A 98 2.32 12.25 -15.85
C ARG A 98 1.65 12.46 -14.50
N LEU A 99 1.95 13.60 -13.88
CA LEU A 99 1.26 14.05 -12.69
C LEU A 99 -0.14 14.58 -13.03
N CYS A 100 -1.07 14.40 -12.12
CA CYS A 100 -2.42 14.95 -12.13
C CYS A 100 -2.82 15.31 -10.69
N GLY A 101 -3.65 16.32 -10.48
CA GLY A 101 -3.97 16.79 -9.12
C GLY A 101 -2.73 17.17 -8.29
N GLU A 102 -2.86 17.31 -6.97
CA GLU A 102 -1.71 17.75 -6.15
C GLU A 102 -0.64 16.67 -5.99
N GLN A 103 -1.02 15.39 -5.97
CA GLN A 103 -0.12 14.23 -5.74
C GLN A 103 -0.48 13.00 -6.58
N GLY A 104 -1.42 13.12 -7.52
CA GLY A 104 -1.88 12.00 -8.33
C GLY A 104 -1.00 11.70 -9.54
N VAL A 105 -1.15 10.50 -10.08
CA VAL A 105 -0.48 10.05 -11.30
C VAL A 105 -1.47 9.50 -12.32
N GLN A 106 -1.20 9.75 -13.60
CA GLN A 106 -1.89 9.19 -14.75
C GLN A 106 -0.92 8.38 -15.59
N TYR A 107 -1.43 7.28 -16.14
CA TYR A 107 -0.67 6.41 -17.03
C TYR A 107 -1.32 6.34 -18.40
N CYS A 108 -0.51 6.34 -19.45
CA CYS A 108 -0.96 6.09 -20.81
C CYS A 108 -1.25 4.60 -21.02
N VAL A 109 -2.47 4.29 -21.48
CA VAL A 109 -2.94 2.92 -21.69
C VAL A 109 -3.57 2.71 -23.07
N HIS A 110 -3.70 1.46 -23.48
CA HIS A 110 -4.47 1.12 -24.67
C HIS A 110 -5.93 1.55 -24.54
N SER A 111 -6.44 2.18 -25.59
CA SER A 111 -7.84 2.58 -25.67
C SER A 111 -8.43 2.21 -27.04
N PRO A 112 -9.75 1.94 -27.15
CA PRO A 112 -10.36 1.56 -28.42
C PRO A 112 -10.32 2.65 -29.51
N ALA A 113 -10.24 3.93 -29.12
CA ALA A 113 -10.07 5.10 -29.98
C ALA A 113 -10.00 6.37 -29.10
N PRO A 114 -8.86 7.07 -28.97
CA PRO A 114 -7.56 6.89 -29.63
C PRO A 114 -6.86 5.56 -29.26
N LEU A 115 -5.84 5.14 -30.04
CA LEU A 115 -5.14 3.85 -29.81
C LEU A 115 -4.46 3.78 -28.44
N LEU A 116 -3.97 4.94 -27.99
CA LEU A 116 -3.42 5.16 -26.66
C LEU A 116 -4.13 6.37 -26.05
N ALA A 117 -4.56 6.27 -24.80
CA ALA A 117 -5.18 7.36 -24.08
C ALA A 117 -4.69 7.44 -22.64
N TRP A 118 -4.68 8.64 -22.08
CA TRP A 118 -4.43 8.84 -20.65
C TRP A 118 -5.56 8.22 -19.82
N GLY A 119 -5.18 7.37 -18.86
CA GLY A 119 -6.07 6.77 -17.87
C GLY A 119 -6.60 7.78 -16.84
N PRO A 120 -7.38 7.31 -15.86
CA PRO A 120 -7.86 8.15 -14.77
C PRO A 120 -6.70 8.69 -13.92
N CYS A 121 -6.91 9.86 -13.29
CA CYS A 121 -6.01 10.33 -12.24
C CYS A 121 -6.15 9.47 -10.99
N VAL A 122 -5.03 8.93 -10.51
CA VAL A 122 -4.98 8.10 -9.30
C VAL A 122 -4.24 8.87 -8.22
N GLU A 123 -4.98 9.42 -7.26
CA GLU A 123 -4.44 9.94 -6.00
C GLU A 123 -4.21 8.73 -5.07
N ASP A 124 -2.98 8.54 -4.59
CA ASP A 124 -2.53 7.40 -3.76
C ASP A 124 -2.73 6.01 -4.39
N PRO A 125 -1.91 5.62 -5.40
CA PRO A 125 -1.99 4.30 -6.00
C PRO A 125 -1.64 3.20 -4.98
N THR A 126 -2.34 2.06 -5.06
CA THR A 126 -2.11 0.90 -4.17
C THR A 126 -0.71 0.28 -4.29
N CYS A 127 -0.03 0.52 -5.41
CA CYS A 127 1.32 0.07 -5.70
C CYS A 127 1.95 0.93 -6.81
N GLU A 128 3.27 0.94 -6.90
CA GLU A 128 4.03 1.53 -8.02
C GLU A 128 4.45 0.45 -9.02
N LEU A 129 4.51 0.80 -10.31
CA LEU A 129 4.94 -0.16 -11.33
C LEU A 129 6.39 -0.61 -11.07
N GLY A 130 6.58 -1.91 -10.88
CA GLY A 130 7.84 -2.51 -10.45
C GLY A 130 7.79 -3.05 -9.03
N ASP A 131 6.80 -2.64 -8.24
CA ASP A 131 6.49 -3.27 -6.95
C ASP A 131 5.99 -4.69 -7.14
N VAL A 132 6.18 -5.49 -6.10
CA VAL A 132 5.70 -6.87 -6.01
C VAL A 132 5.05 -7.05 -4.65
N ALA A 133 3.88 -7.70 -4.61
CA ALA A 133 3.22 -8.14 -3.40
C ALA A 133 3.28 -9.66 -3.29
N SER A 134 3.46 -10.18 -2.09
CA SER A 134 3.43 -11.64 -1.89
C SER A 134 2.04 -12.20 -2.19
N CYS A 135 1.96 -13.31 -2.93
CA CYS A 135 0.73 -14.08 -3.14
C CYS A 135 0.26 -14.89 -1.90
N CYS A 136 0.75 -14.56 -0.69
CA CYS A 136 0.60 -15.38 0.52
C CYS A 136 1.27 -16.77 0.45
N GLU A 137 2.24 -16.99 -0.45
CA GLU A 137 3.03 -18.22 -0.55
C GLU A 137 4.43 -18.15 0.07
N ILE A 138 4.96 -19.35 0.36
CA ILE A 138 6.09 -19.69 1.23
C ILE A 138 7.37 -20.02 0.44
N ASP A 139 7.22 -20.29 -0.84
CA ASP A 139 8.24 -20.58 -1.83
C ASP A 139 8.26 -19.42 -2.83
N ASP A 140 9.44 -19.01 -3.28
CA ASP A 140 9.72 -17.87 -4.20
C ASP A 140 9.08 -18.01 -5.61
N THR A 141 7.88 -18.59 -5.71
CA THR A 141 7.18 -18.97 -6.93
C THR A 141 5.97 -18.12 -7.28
N GLY A 142 5.66 -17.08 -6.51
CA GLY A 142 4.65 -16.11 -6.91
C GLY A 142 4.63 -14.86 -6.04
N ASP A 143 5.28 -13.81 -6.52
CA ASP A 143 4.87 -12.47 -6.14
C ASP A 143 3.90 -11.94 -7.21
N ALA A 144 2.80 -11.34 -6.77
CA ALA A 144 1.89 -10.59 -7.61
C ALA A 144 2.56 -9.27 -8.02
N PRO A 145 2.94 -9.09 -9.30
CA PRO A 145 3.53 -7.85 -9.73
C PRO A 145 2.49 -6.74 -9.71
N CYS A 146 2.90 -5.51 -9.41
CA CYS A 146 2.08 -4.33 -9.68
C CYS A 146 1.98 -4.15 -11.21
N VAL A 147 0.76 -4.28 -11.74
CA VAL A 147 0.44 -4.09 -13.15
C VAL A 147 -0.44 -2.87 -13.35
N LEU A 148 -0.48 -2.37 -14.58
CA LEU A 148 -1.37 -1.29 -14.97
C LEU A 148 -2.62 -1.87 -15.64
N ALA A 149 -3.76 -1.81 -14.95
CA ALA A 149 -5.05 -2.25 -15.48
C ALA A 149 -5.95 -1.04 -15.70
N ASP A 150 -6.35 -0.81 -16.96
CA ASP A 150 -7.21 0.31 -17.38
C ASP A 150 -6.72 1.69 -16.90
N GLY A 151 -5.39 1.84 -16.74
CA GLY A 151 -4.74 3.08 -16.32
C GLY A 151 -4.61 3.26 -14.81
N VAL A 152 -4.93 2.23 -14.02
CA VAL A 152 -4.80 2.20 -12.57
C VAL A 152 -3.77 1.14 -12.15
N PRO A 153 -2.70 1.51 -11.42
CA PRO A 153 -1.79 0.54 -10.83
C PRO A 153 -2.49 -0.32 -9.77
N LYS A 154 -2.36 -1.64 -9.91
CA LYS A 154 -2.88 -2.64 -8.96
C LYS A 154 -2.02 -3.90 -8.99
N TYR A 155 -2.00 -4.66 -7.91
CA TYR A 155 -1.35 -5.98 -7.91
C TYR A 155 -2.14 -6.97 -8.80
N ASP A 156 -1.40 -7.71 -9.63
CA ASP A 156 -1.93 -8.79 -10.49
C ASP A 156 -1.75 -10.14 -9.82
N PHE A 157 -2.83 -10.62 -9.20
CA PHE A 157 -2.85 -11.92 -8.57
C PHE A 157 -3.20 -13.06 -9.54
N ASP A 158 -3.46 -12.79 -10.82
CA ASP A 158 -3.83 -13.84 -11.80
C ASP A 158 -2.67 -14.81 -12.08
N GLY A 159 -1.43 -14.40 -11.78
CA GLY A 159 -0.21 -15.21 -11.85
C GLY A 159 0.09 -16.03 -10.59
N CYS A 160 -0.67 -15.82 -9.50
CA CYS A 160 -0.54 -16.64 -8.30
C CYS A 160 -1.01 -18.08 -8.61
N PRO A 161 -0.27 -19.11 -8.17
CA PRO A 161 -0.65 -20.50 -8.43
C PRO A 161 -2.05 -20.82 -7.86
N PRO A 162 -2.89 -21.58 -8.58
CA PRO A 162 -4.27 -21.88 -8.16
C PRO A 162 -4.31 -22.94 -7.04
N PRO A 163 -5.43 -23.01 -6.30
CA PRO A 163 -5.57 -22.54 -4.94
C PRO A 163 -4.93 -23.46 -3.88
N GLU A 164 -3.87 -22.99 -3.25
CA GLU A 164 -3.80 -22.99 -1.78
C GLU A 164 -4.11 -21.56 -1.27
N GLU A 165 -5.12 -20.93 -1.90
CA GLU A 165 -5.78 -19.63 -1.63
C GLU A 165 -6.18 -19.47 -0.17
N THR A 166 -5.20 -19.33 0.72
CA THR A 166 -5.47 -19.23 2.13
C THR A 166 -4.53 -18.23 2.77
N CYS A 167 -5.07 -17.10 3.20
CA CYS A 167 -4.39 -16.26 4.16
C CYS A 167 -4.30 -17.05 5.46
N THR A 168 -3.11 -17.09 6.04
CA THR A 168 -2.90 -17.78 7.31
C THR A 168 -2.93 -16.75 8.42
N PRO A 169 -3.87 -16.84 9.38
CA PRO A 169 -3.63 -16.20 10.68
C PRO A 169 -3.61 -17.19 11.86
N LEU A 170 -2.91 -16.82 12.93
CA LEU A 170 -2.86 -17.58 14.19
C LEU A 170 -4.10 -17.37 15.05
N VAL A 171 -4.64 -18.47 15.57
CA VAL A 171 -5.67 -18.48 16.62
C VAL A 171 -5.21 -19.17 17.89
N LEU A 172 -5.81 -18.80 19.03
CA LEU A 172 -5.62 -19.51 20.31
C LEU A 172 -6.85 -20.35 20.67
N VAL A 173 -6.61 -21.64 20.95
CA VAL A 173 -7.61 -22.60 21.41
C VAL A 173 -7.30 -23.02 22.85
N PHE A 174 -8.16 -22.63 23.79
CA PHE A 174 -7.96 -22.82 25.23
C PHE A 174 -8.48 -24.16 25.79
N ASP A 175 -9.30 -24.90 25.04
CA ASP A 175 -10.06 -26.06 25.55
C ASP A 175 -9.95 -27.32 24.67
N ASP A 176 -8.88 -27.44 23.86
CA ASP A 176 -8.60 -28.53 22.91
C ASP A 176 -9.76 -28.82 21.93
N ALA A 177 -10.76 -27.93 21.84
CA ALA A 177 -11.88 -28.07 20.93
C ALA A 177 -11.44 -27.74 19.49
N PRO A 178 -11.99 -28.41 18.46
CA PRO A 178 -11.76 -28.00 17.07
C PRO A 178 -12.19 -26.56 16.84
N VAL A 179 -11.47 -25.85 15.97
CA VAL A 179 -11.88 -24.50 15.56
C VAL A 179 -13.23 -24.62 14.85
N ARG A 180 -14.15 -23.72 15.17
CA ARG A 180 -15.45 -23.66 14.51
C ARG A 180 -15.58 -22.33 13.81
N PHE A 181 -15.73 -22.45 12.50
CA PHE A 181 -15.90 -21.34 11.59
C PHE A 181 -17.37 -21.02 11.36
N SER A 182 -17.66 -19.76 11.08
CA SER A 182 -18.96 -19.26 10.68
C SER A 182 -18.84 -18.34 9.49
N THR A 183 -19.76 -18.49 8.56
CA THR A 183 -19.91 -17.63 7.39
C THR A 183 -20.80 -16.42 7.72
N SER A 184 -20.46 -15.24 7.22
CA SER A 184 -21.28 -14.03 7.31
C SER A 184 -21.01 -13.08 6.13
N GLU A 185 -21.85 -12.05 5.97
CA GLU A 185 -21.66 -11.01 4.93
C GLU A 185 -20.66 -9.92 5.37
N ALA A 186 -20.23 -9.94 6.64
CA ALA A 186 -19.20 -9.04 7.12
C ALA A 186 -17.88 -9.30 6.38
N ARG A 187 -16.99 -8.31 6.32
CA ARG A 187 -15.74 -8.39 5.56
C ARG A 187 -14.56 -7.92 6.39
N PHE A 188 -13.44 -8.58 6.21
CA PHE A 188 -12.15 -8.22 6.80
C PHE A 188 -11.07 -8.63 5.82
N ASP A 189 -10.20 -7.69 5.47
CA ASP A 189 -9.12 -7.89 4.51
C ASP A 189 -7.98 -8.68 5.16
N LEU A 190 -8.01 -10.01 5.02
CA LEU A 190 -6.99 -10.89 5.58
C LEU A 190 -5.64 -10.80 4.87
N ALA A 191 -5.60 -10.30 3.63
CA ALA A 191 -4.36 -10.11 2.88
C ALA A 191 -3.71 -8.74 3.17
N GLY A 192 -4.53 -7.74 3.55
CA GLY A 192 -4.09 -6.38 3.82
C GLY A 192 -3.71 -5.61 2.54
N ASP A 193 -4.32 -5.95 1.40
CA ASP A 193 -4.12 -5.34 0.09
C ASP A 193 -5.45 -5.06 -0.65
N GLY A 194 -6.58 -5.21 0.05
CA GLY A 194 -7.93 -5.09 -0.49
C GLY A 194 -8.50 -6.37 -1.10
N THR A 195 -7.74 -7.47 -1.12
CA THR A 195 -8.20 -8.78 -1.57
C THR A 195 -8.63 -9.67 -0.39
N CYS A 196 -9.09 -10.91 -0.67
CA CYS A 196 -9.50 -11.89 0.34
C CYS A 196 -10.40 -11.36 1.49
N SER A 197 -11.28 -10.40 1.21
CA SER A 197 -12.04 -9.74 2.28
C SER A 197 -13.24 -10.54 2.78
N SER A 198 -13.55 -11.65 2.12
CA SER A 198 -14.67 -12.54 2.44
C SER A 198 -14.12 -13.93 2.72
N THR A 199 -14.07 -14.30 3.99
CA THR A 199 -13.70 -15.64 4.44
C THR A 199 -14.69 -16.16 5.47
N ASP A 200 -14.61 -17.44 5.81
CA ASP A 200 -15.22 -17.91 7.06
C ASP A 200 -14.40 -17.42 8.27
N TRP A 201 -15.07 -17.25 9.41
CA TRP A 201 -14.49 -16.63 10.60
C TRP A 201 -14.54 -17.54 11.83
N PRO A 202 -13.48 -17.68 12.64
CA PRO A 202 -13.55 -18.40 13.90
C PRO A 202 -14.52 -17.68 14.85
N ASN A 203 -15.33 -18.46 15.57
CA ASN A 203 -16.21 -17.87 16.58
C ASN A 203 -15.43 -17.28 17.76
N ALA A 204 -16.08 -16.40 18.52
CA ALA A 204 -15.60 -15.73 19.74
C ALA A 204 -14.82 -16.58 20.77
N ARG A 205 -14.97 -17.91 20.81
CA ARG A 205 -14.18 -18.77 21.73
C ARG A 205 -12.74 -18.96 21.30
N THR A 206 -12.46 -18.74 20.02
CA THR A 206 -11.19 -18.97 19.36
C THR A 206 -10.67 -17.63 18.85
N PRO A 207 -10.05 -16.82 19.73
CA PRO A 207 -9.55 -15.51 19.32
C PRO A 207 -8.37 -15.61 18.36
N TRP A 208 -8.23 -14.58 17.54
CA TRP A 208 -7.00 -14.28 16.82
C TRP A 208 -5.90 -13.84 17.76
N LEU A 209 -4.65 -14.17 17.41
CA LEU A 209 -3.49 -13.47 17.94
C LEU A 209 -3.18 -12.27 17.03
N ALA A 210 -3.06 -11.09 17.62
CA ALA A 210 -2.86 -9.85 16.86
C ALA A 210 -1.92 -8.88 17.56
N LEU A 211 -1.39 -7.94 16.77
CA LEU A 211 -0.60 -6.80 17.20
C LEU A 211 -1.05 -5.60 16.38
N ASP A 212 -1.54 -4.56 17.06
CA ASP A 212 -1.83 -3.26 16.44
C ASP A 212 -0.50 -2.65 15.99
N ARG A 213 -0.23 -2.71 14.68
CA ARG A 213 1.09 -2.35 14.11
C ARG A 213 1.16 -0.89 13.71
N ASP A 214 0.02 -0.26 13.40
CA ASP A 214 -0.05 1.14 13.02
C ASP A 214 -0.37 2.08 14.19
N GLY A 215 -0.74 1.52 15.34
CA GLY A 215 -1.03 2.23 16.59
C GLY A 215 -2.39 2.91 16.61
N ASN A 216 -3.34 2.48 15.77
CA ASN A 216 -4.65 3.12 15.64
C ASN A 216 -5.68 2.67 16.71
N GLY A 217 -5.33 1.67 17.53
CA GLY A 217 -6.14 1.13 18.61
C GLY A 217 -7.17 0.09 18.18
N GLN A 218 -7.14 -0.34 16.93
CA GLN A 218 -7.96 -1.39 16.34
C GLN A 218 -7.05 -2.40 15.62
N ILE A 219 -7.58 -3.60 15.43
CA ILE A 219 -7.10 -4.58 14.46
C ILE A 219 -8.05 -4.50 13.26
N ASP A 220 -7.60 -3.90 12.16
CA ASP A 220 -8.40 -3.62 10.98
C ASP A 220 -7.77 -4.10 9.65
N SER A 221 -6.54 -4.62 9.72
CA SER A 221 -5.85 -5.25 8.59
C SER A 221 -5.35 -6.66 8.92
N GLY A 222 -5.37 -7.56 7.93
CA GLY A 222 -4.70 -8.86 8.01
C GLY A 222 -3.19 -8.74 8.30
N ARG A 223 -2.59 -7.59 7.95
CA ARG A 223 -1.21 -7.23 8.33
C ARG A 223 -1.01 -7.07 9.82
N GLU A 224 -2.05 -7.03 10.65
CA GLU A 224 -2.00 -6.90 12.11
C GLU A 224 -2.31 -8.22 12.83
N LEU A 225 -2.85 -9.20 12.09
CA LEU A 225 -2.89 -10.58 12.53
C LEU A 225 -1.50 -11.20 12.35
N PHE A 226 -1.17 -12.22 13.15
CA PHE A 226 0.04 -13.01 12.92
C PHE A 226 -0.21 -14.05 11.86
N GLY A 227 0.43 -13.89 10.70
CA GLY A 227 0.00 -14.61 9.51
C GLY A 227 0.85 -14.35 8.28
N SER A 228 0.50 -14.99 7.16
CA SER A 228 1.17 -14.78 5.87
C SER A 228 1.13 -13.33 5.37
N ALA A 229 0.12 -12.54 5.79
CA ALA A 229 0.02 -11.11 5.48
C ALA A 229 0.93 -10.21 6.34
N THR A 230 1.56 -10.74 7.40
CA THR A 230 2.50 -9.96 8.21
C THR A 230 3.74 -9.61 7.38
N ILE A 231 4.16 -8.33 7.40
CA ILE A 231 5.46 -7.92 6.85
C ILE A 231 6.53 -8.04 7.95
N LEU A 232 7.59 -8.80 7.66
CA LEU A 232 8.73 -9.01 8.55
C LEU A 232 9.69 -7.81 8.55
N ALA A 233 10.65 -7.77 9.48
CA ALA A 233 11.62 -6.67 9.56
C ALA A 233 12.50 -6.52 8.31
N ASP A 234 12.65 -7.58 7.50
CA ASP A 234 13.39 -7.55 6.23
C ASP A 234 12.55 -7.05 5.03
N GLY A 235 11.28 -6.69 5.28
CA GLY A 235 10.35 -6.16 4.28
C GLY A 235 9.59 -7.22 3.49
N ARG A 236 9.86 -8.52 3.71
CA ARG A 236 9.13 -9.60 3.04
C ARG A 236 7.89 -9.99 3.83
N ALA A 237 6.92 -10.58 3.15
CA ALA A 237 5.80 -11.23 3.82
C ALA A 237 6.27 -12.45 4.62
N ALA A 238 5.60 -12.72 5.74
CA ALA A 238 5.88 -13.88 6.55
C ALA A 238 5.45 -15.15 5.83
N LYS A 239 6.23 -16.20 6.02
CA LYS A 239 5.91 -17.55 5.52
C LYS A 239 4.59 -18.05 6.11
N ASP A 240 4.46 -17.95 7.42
CA ASP A 240 3.33 -18.44 8.19
C ASP A 240 3.21 -17.57 9.45
N GLY A 241 2.15 -17.75 10.22
CA GLY A 241 1.92 -17.00 11.44
C GLY A 241 2.97 -17.24 12.52
N PHE A 242 3.61 -18.40 12.55
CA PHE A 242 4.73 -18.67 13.47
C PHE A 242 6.02 -17.98 13.04
N ALA A 243 6.28 -17.84 11.74
CA ALA A 243 7.37 -17.05 11.19
C ALA A 243 7.17 -15.56 11.54
N ALA A 244 5.94 -15.05 11.39
CA ALA A 244 5.57 -13.71 11.84
C ALA A 244 5.79 -13.51 13.35
N LEU A 245 5.37 -14.48 14.16
CA LEU A 245 5.46 -14.39 15.62
C LEU A 245 6.92 -14.47 16.11
N ARG A 246 7.79 -15.19 15.39
CA ARG A 246 9.20 -15.37 15.74
C ARG A 246 10.02 -14.08 15.70
N GLU A 247 9.59 -13.05 14.97
CA GLU A 247 10.23 -11.73 15.01
C GLU A 247 10.18 -11.09 16.41
N LEU A 248 9.26 -11.54 17.26
CA LEU A 248 9.10 -11.03 18.62
C LEU A 248 9.88 -11.82 19.67
N ASP A 249 10.55 -12.92 19.30
CA ASP A 249 11.42 -13.70 20.20
C ASP A 249 12.81 -13.06 20.25
N HIS A 250 12.95 -12.06 21.13
CA HIS A 250 14.14 -11.22 21.21
C HIS A 250 15.31 -11.91 21.92
N ASP A 251 15.03 -12.85 22.82
CA ASP A 251 16.07 -13.62 23.51
C ASP A 251 16.41 -14.96 22.83
N HIS A 252 15.68 -15.28 21.75
CA HIS A 252 15.87 -16.44 20.86
C HIS A 252 15.78 -17.77 21.60
N ASP A 253 14.92 -17.85 22.62
CA ASP A 253 14.71 -19.08 23.41
C ASP A 253 13.62 -20.00 22.83
N GLY A 254 12.98 -19.58 21.74
CA GLY A 254 11.93 -20.33 21.04
C GLY A 254 10.54 -20.16 21.66
N LEU A 255 10.40 -19.23 22.62
CA LEU A 255 9.15 -18.93 23.31
C LEU A 255 8.85 -17.43 23.23
N ILE A 256 7.58 -17.10 23.06
CA ILE A 256 7.09 -15.74 23.32
C ILE A 256 6.60 -15.67 24.75
N THR A 257 7.29 -14.87 25.57
CA THR A 257 7.09 -14.75 27.03
C THR A 257 7.13 -13.29 27.47
N PRO A 258 6.75 -12.97 28.72
CA PRO A 258 6.90 -11.61 29.25
C PRO A 258 8.34 -11.06 29.32
N ARG A 259 9.35 -11.83 28.92
CA ARG A 259 10.74 -11.35 28.77
C ARG A 259 10.97 -10.66 27.44
N ASP A 260 10.14 -10.94 26.44
CA ASP A 260 10.18 -10.32 25.13
C ASP A 260 9.57 -8.93 25.18
N ALA A 261 10.23 -7.98 24.51
CA ALA A 261 9.89 -6.56 24.59
C ALA A 261 8.45 -6.27 24.15
N ASP A 262 7.96 -7.00 23.16
CA ASP A 262 6.66 -6.77 22.53
C ASP A 262 5.53 -7.65 23.10
N PHE A 263 5.82 -8.51 24.08
CA PHE A 263 4.82 -9.42 24.67
C PHE A 263 3.60 -8.67 25.22
N SER A 264 3.82 -7.52 25.86
CA SER A 264 2.73 -6.71 26.45
C SER A 264 1.85 -6.03 25.41
N SER A 265 2.31 -5.93 24.15
CA SER A 265 1.58 -5.31 23.05
C SER A 265 0.68 -6.32 22.32
N LEU A 266 0.89 -7.62 22.54
CA LEU A 266 0.06 -8.67 21.96
C LEU A 266 -1.35 -8.67 22.55
N VAL A 267 -2.34 -8.82 21.67
CA VAL A 267 -3.75 -8.91 22.04
C VAL A 267 -4.41 -10.14 21.45
N LEU A 268 -5.46 -10.60 22.12
CA LEU A 268 -6.39 -11.60 21.63
C LEU A 268 -7.66 -10.90 21.17
N TRP A 269 -7.99 -11.03 19.89
CA TRP A 269 -9.23 -10.49 19.33
C TRP A 269 -10.30 -11.59 19.23
N SER A 270 -11.33 -11.47 20.06
CA SER A 270 -12.53 -12.32 19.97
C SER A 270 -13.67 -11.51 19.36
N ASP A 271 -14.03 -11.77 18.11
CA ASP A 271 -15.21 -11.15 17.49
C ASP A 271 -16.49 -11.66 18.18
N LEU A 272 -17.14 -10.79 18.98
CA LEU A 272 -18.25 -11.13 19.86
C LEU A 272 -19.61 -10.94 19.20
N ASP A 273 -19.71 -10.03 18.23
CA ASP A 273 -20.96 -9.70 17.54
C ASP A 273 -20.99 -10.08 16.04
N ASN A 274 -19.90 -10.67 15.56
CA ASN A 274 -19.71 -11.24 14.22
C ASN A 274 -19.75 -10.20 13.10
N ASP A 275 -19.31 -8.97 13.40
CA ASP A 275 -19.22 -7.85 12.46
C ASP A 275 -17.84 -7.72 11.78
N ARG A 276 -16.86 -8.54 12.21
CA ARG A 276 -15.47 -8.58 11.75
C ARG A 276 -14.72 -7.25 11.89
N ARG A 277 -15.13 -6.41 12.84
CA ARG A 277 -14.47 -5.14 13.17
C ARG A 277 -14.06 -5.19 14.63
N SER A 278 -12.76 -5.10 14.88
CA SER A 278 -12.31 -5.09 16.26
C SER A 278 -12.84 -3.85 17.00
N SER A 279 -13.18 -4.05 18.27
CA SER A 279 -13.45 -2.96 19.19
C SER A 279 -12.68 -3.17 20.49
N PRO A 280 -12.43 -2.12 21.29
CA PRO A 280 -11.73 -2.26 22.57
C PRO A 280 -12.39 -3.24 23.55
N ALA A 281 -13.68 -3.55 23.39
CA ALA A 281 -14.38 -4.54 24.21
C ALA A 281 -14.09 -6.00 23.80
N GLU A 282 -13.54 -6.20 22.60
CA GLU A 282 -13.22 -7.49 22.01
C GLU A 282 -11.74 -7.85 22.05
N LEU A 283 -10.90 -6.85 22.33
CA LEU A 283 -9.46 -6.99 22.48
C LEU A 283 -9.11 -7.23 23.94
N VAL A 284 -8.39 -8.31 24.21
CA VAL A 284 -7.92 -8.64 25.55
C VAL A 284 -6.44 -8.95 25.51
N SER A 285 -5.65 -8.37 26.42
CA SER A 285 -4.22 -8.67 26.49
C SER A 285 -3.95 -10.14 26.85
N LEU A 286 -2.80 -10.66 26.41
CA LEU A 286 -2.36 -12.02 26.78
C LEU A 286 -2.30 -12.20 28.30
N ALA A 287 -1.80 -11.18 29.00
CA ALA A 287 -1.68 -11.17 30.45
C ALA A 287 -3.05 -11.26 31.16
N GLU A 288 -4.07 -10.54 30.67
CA GLU A 288 -5.44 -10.63 31.21
C GLU A 288 -6.07 -12.00 31.00
N ARG A 289 -5.69 -12.70 29.92
CA ARG A 289 -6.10 -14.10 29.66
C ARG A 289 -5.20 -15.12 30.33
N GLY A 290 -4.22 -14.66 31.12
CA GLY A 290 -3.31 -15.49 31.89
C GLY A 290 -2.28 -16.22 31.03
N VAL A 291 -2.11 -15.89 29.76
CA VAL A 291 -1.11 -16.51 28.88
C VAL A 291 0.28 -16.17 29.40
N THR A 292 1.12 -17.19 29.60
CA THR A 292 2.46 -17.05 30.17
C THR A 292 3.58 -17.38 29.19
N SER A 293 3.30 -18.21 28.18
CA SER A 293 4.25 -18.55 27.13
C SER A 293 3.53 -19.09 25.89
N ILE A 294 4.02 -18.76 24.70
CA ILE A 294 3.63 -19.38 23.43
C ILE A 294 4.87 -20.03 22.82
N GLU A 295 4.79 -21.31 22.44
CA GLU A 295 5.87 -22.02 21.76
C GLU A 295 5.91 -21.64 20.27
N LEU A 296 7.11 -21.46 19.72
CA LEU A 296 7.32 -21.16 18.29
C LEU A 296 7.61 -22.40 17.44
N ASP A 297 8.05 -23.48 18.08
CA ASP A 297 8.21 -24.78 17.42
C ASP A 297 6.85 -25.44 17.25
N TYR A 298 6.47 -25.67 16.01
CA TYR A 298 5.18 -26.24 15.66
C TYR A 298 5.31 -27.62 15.02
N ARG A 299 4.19 -28.35 15.02
CA ARG A 299 3.97 -29.53 14.18
C ARG A 299 2.98 -29.19 13.08
N SER A 300 3.24 -29.62 11.87
CA SER A 300 2.29 -29.49 10.76
C SER A 300 1.43 -30.75 10.63
N GLY A 301 0.14 -30.55 10.38
CA GLY A 301 -0.82 -31.61 10.12
C GLY A 301 -2.15 -31.04 9.63
N ARG A 302 -2.44 -31.24 8.34
CA ARG A 302 -3.61 -30.64 7.68
C ARG A 302 -4.92 -31.28 8.15
N ARG A 303 -5.81 -30.47 8.70
CA ARG A 303 -7.20 -30.84 9.03
C ARG A 303 -8.15 -29.76 8.54
N CYS A 304 -8.95 -30.08 7.52
CA CYS A 304 -9.88 -29.13 6.94
C CYS A 304 -11.34 -29.49 7.24
N ASP A 305 -12.21 -28.48 7.24
CA ASP A 305 -13.65 -28.65 7.23
C ASP A 305 -14.20 -28.82 5.79
N ALA A 306 -15.52 -28.83 5.64
CA ALA A 306 -16.17 -29.01 4.34
C ALA A 306 -16.14 -27.75 3.44
N HIS A 307 -15.79 -26.60 4.01
CA HIS A 307 -15.68 -25.32 3.30
C HIS A 307 -14.25 -25.04 2.85
N GLY A 308 -13.29 -25.86 3.28
CA GLY A 308 -11.88 -25.73 2.91
C GLY A 308 -11.04 -24.97 3.93
N ASN A 309 -11.61 -24.54 5.06
CA ASN A 309 -10.85 -23.93 6.15
C ASN A 309 -10.01 -25.02 6.82
N CYS A 310 -8.70 -24.82 6.88
CA CYS A 310 -7.77 -25.83 7.41
C CYS A 310 -7.05 -25.35 8.66
N GLU A 311 -6.89 -26.23 9.64
CA GLU A 311 -5.89 -26.14 10.70
C GLU A 311 -4.63 -26.87 10.19
N ILE A 312 -3.46 -26.22 10.09
CA ILE A 312 -2.24 -26.86 9.56
C ILE A 312 -1.12 -26.89 10.59
N GLU A 313 -0.50 -25.76 10.92
CA GLU A 313 0.57 -25.68 11.92
C GLU A 313 -0.02 -25.55 13.33
N ARG A 314 0.60 -26.22 14.30
CA ARG A 314 0.17 -26.17 15.69
C ARG A 314 1.34 -26.19 16.65
N ALA A 315 1.35 -25.24 17.59
CA ALA A 315 2.24 -25.21 18.74
C ALA A 315 1.41 -25.16 20.05
N ARG A 316 2.06 -25.29 21.21
CA ARG A 316 1.39 -25.16 22.51
C ARG A 316 1.61 -23.76 23.09
N PHE A 317 0.66 -23.32 23.90
CA PHE A 317 0.87 -22.20 24.81
C PHE A 317 0.49 -22.61 26.23
N SER A 318 1.08 -21.96 27.23
CA SER A 318 0.73 -22.12 28.64
C SER A 318 -0.04 -20.91 29.14
N PHE A 319 -1.03 -21.15 30.01
CA PHE A 319 -1.79 -20.09 30.65
C PHE A 319 -2.22 -20.45 32.08
N ALA A 320 -2.36 -19.44 32.93
CA ALA A 320 -2.85 -19.58 34.28
C ALA A 320 -4.37 -19.47 34.35
N ARG A 321 -5.01 -20.36 35.12
CA ARG A 321 -6.43 -20.27 35.49
C ARG A 321 -6.57 -20.44 36.99
N GLY A 322 -6.60 -19.33 37.72
CA GLY A 322 -6.43 -19.36 39.17
C GLY A 322 -5.01 -19.78 39.52
N ASP A 323 -4.86 -20.76 40.41
CA ASP A 323 -3.56 -21.29 40.83
C ASP A 323 -3.04 -22.43 39.92
N GLU A 324 -3.81 -22.83 38.90
CA GLU A 324 -3.46 -23.91 37.99
C GLU A 324 -2.82 -23.39 36.70
N THR A 325 -1.69 -23.98 36.30
CA THR A 325 -1.17 -23.86 34.93
C THR A 325 -1.87 -24.86 34.02
N ARG A 326 -2.39 -24.36 32.90
CA ARG A 326 -3.00 -25.15 31.83
C ARG A 326 -2.26 -24.88 30.52
N SER A 327 -2.55 -25.68 29.52
CA SER A 327 -2.05 -25.46 28.16
C SER A 327 -3.18 -25.51 27.15
N GLY A 328 -3.00 -24.78 26.06
CA GLY A 328 -3.86 -24.79 24.89
C GLY A 328 -3.01 -24.89 23.63
N ASP A 329 -3.67 -24.76 22.48
CA ASP A 329 -3.00 -24.79 21.18
C ASP A 329 -3.02 -23.40 20.53
N VAL A 330 -1.88 -23.01 19.96
CA VAL A 330 -1.83 -21.96 18.94
C VAL A 330 -1.85 -22.68 17.60
N ILE A 331 -2.75 -22.26 16.72
CA ILE A 331 -3.00 -22.94 15.45
C ILE A 331 -2.90 -21.91 14.35
N ASP A 332 -2.09 -22.21 13.34
CA ASP A 332 -2.13 -21.49 12.08
C ASP A 332 -3.25 -22.06 11.23
N ILE A 333 -4.22 -21.20 10.91
CA ILE A 333 -5.39 -21.60 10.14
C ILE A 333 -5.34 -20.99 8.75
N HIS A 334 -5.76 -21.78 7.78
CA HIS A 334 -5.77 -21.44 6.37
C HIS A 334 -7.22 -21.23 5.96
N LEU A 335 -7.59 -19.97 5.69
CA LEU A 335 -8.96 -19.58 5.36
C LEU A 335 -9.13 -19.33 3.88
N VAL A 336 -10.14 -19.97 3.28
CA VAL A 336 -10.43 -19.82 1.86
C VAL A 336 -11.09 -18.48 1.59
N CYS A 337 -10.53 -17.72 0.64
CA CYS A 337 -11.13 -16.51 0.11
C CYS A 337 -12.38 -16.87 -0.72
N GLN A 338 -13.50 -16.18 -0.48
CA GLN A 338 -14.82 -16.43 -1.09
C GLN A 338 -15.25 -15.33 -2.07
#